data_AF-A0A662KUI4-F1
#
_entry.id   AF-A0A662KUI4-F1
#
_cell.length_a   1.000
_cell.length_b   1.000
_cell.length_c   1.000
_cell.angle_alpha   90.00
_cell.angle_beta   90.00
_cell.angle_gamma   90.00
#
_symmetry.space_group_name_H-M   'P 1'
#
loop_
_entity.id
_entity.type
_entity.pdbx_description
1 polymer ?
#
loop_
_entity_poly.entity_id
_entity_poly.type
_entity_poly.pdbx_seq_one_letter_code
_entity_poly.pdbx_strand_id
1 'polypeptide(L)' 'MARRTKKLGAVARFGPRYGIKIRREILEIEREKIKKYTCPNCHYKAVKRVRT' A
#
# COMPACT_ATOMS: atom_id res chain seq x y z
N MET A 1 -1.66 12.86 14.91
CA MET A 1 -1.39 12.90 13.46
C MET A 1 -2.70 13.09 12.71
N ALA A 2 -2.85 14.17 11.92
CA ALA A 2 -4.06 14.38 11.12
C ALA A 2 -4.07 13.51 9.85
N ARG A 3 -5.25 13.06 9.43
CA ARG A 3 -5.43 12.28 8.20
C ARG A 3 -5.18 13.19 6.99
N ARG A 4 -4.06 12.98 6.29
CA ARG A 4 -3.64 13.80 5.14
C ARG A 4 -4.52 13.63 3.90
N THR A 5 -5.09 12.44 3.67
CA THR A 5 -5.90 12.17 2.48
C THR A 5 -7.21 11.47 2.82
N LYS A 6 -8.30 11.88 2.15
CA LYS A 6 -9.62 11.23 2.32
C LYS A 6 -9.65 9.85 1.66
N LYS A 7 -9.28 9.74 0.38
CA LYS A 7 -9.45 8.48 -0.40
C LYS A 7 -8.16 7.85 -0.91
N LEU A 8 -7.15 8.66 -1.22
CA LEU A 8 -6.03 8.24 -2.08
C LEU A 8 -4.88 7.52 -1.35
N GLY A 9 -4.68 7.71 -0.04
CA GLY A 9 -3.63 7.02 0.70
C GLY A 9 -2.23 7.18 0.07
N ALA A 10 -1.52 6.07 -0.14
CA ALA A 10 -0.17 6.01 -0.71
C ALA A 10 -0.09 6.43 -2.19
N VAL A 11 -1.21 6.32 -2.92
CA VAL A 11 -1.32 6.66 -4.34
C VAL A 11 -1.46 8.17 -4.56
N ALA A 12 -1.60 8.96 -3.50
CA ALA A 12 -1.60 10.43 -3.57
C ALA A 12 -0.32 11.01 -4.19
N ARG A 13 0.80 10.27 -4.16
CA ARG A 13 2.07 10.64 -4.82
C ARG A 13 1.94 10.90 -6.33
N PHE A 14 0.96 10.28 -6.98
CA PHE A 14 0.76 10.45 -8.42
C PHE A 14 0.07 11.76 -8.78
N GLY A 15 -0.49 12.49 -7.82
CA GLY A 15 -1.17 13.76 -8.08
C GLY A 15 -2.35 13.58 -9.04
N PRO A 16 -2.59 14.50 -9.99
CA PRO A 16 -3.69 14.42 -10.96
C PRO A 16 -3.47 13.40 -12.09
N ARG A 17 -2.31 12.73 -12.15
CA ARG A 17 -1.93 11.86 -13.28
C ARG A 17 -2.66 10.51 -13.28
N TYR A 18 -2.72 9.88 -14.45
CA TYR A 18 -3.19 8.50 -14.71
C TYR A 18 -4.68 8.20 -14.49
N GLY A 19 -5.49 9.16 -14.02
CA GLY A 19 -6.93 8.98 -13.84
C GLY A 19 -7.31 8.18 -12.58
N ILE A 20 -8.61 8.05 -12.30
CA ILE A 20 -9.11 7.47 -11.03
C ILE A 20 -9.01 5.95 -11.02
N LYS A 21 -9.35 5.28 -12.12
CA LYS A 21 -9.42 3.81 -12.21
C LYS A 21 -8.06 3.17 -11.93
N ILE A 22 -7.04 3.58 -12.67
CA ILE A 22 -5.64 3.09 -12.53
C ILE A 22 -5.14 3.33 -11.11
N ARG A 23 -5.44 4.50 -10.52
CA ARG A 23 -5.05 4.80 -9.13
C ARG A 23 -5.73 3.90 -8.09
N ARG A 24 -6.97 3.46 -8.33
CA ARG A 24 -7.64 2.52 -7.42
C ARG A 24 -7.02 1.13 -7.48
N GLU A 25 -6.73 0.63 -8.68
CA GLU A 25 -6.07 -0.66 -8.89
C GLU A 25 -4.67 -0.68 -8.25
N ILE A 26 -3.88 0.37 -8.47
CA ILE A 26 -2.56 0.52 -7.83
C ILE A 26 -2.67 0.59 -6.30
N LEU A 27 -3.72 1.23 -5.77
CA LEU A 27 -3.91 1.35 -4.33
C LEU A 27 -4.13 -0.01 -3.67
N GLU A 28 -4.87 -0.91 -4.31
CA GLU A 28 -5.10 -2.28 -3.84
C GLU A 28 -3.78 -3.06 -3.81
N ILE A 29 -3.02 -3.00 -4.90
CA ILE A 29 -1.70 -3.66 -5.00
C ILE A 29 -0.71 -3.10 -3.97
N GLU A 30 -0.63 -1.78 -3.79
CA GLU A 30 0.28 -1.16 -2.82
C GLU A 30 -0.09 -1.50 -1.37
N ARG A 31 -1.38 -1.61 -1.06
CA ARG A 31 -1.85 -2.01 0.28
C ARG A 31 -1.34 -3.39 0.64
N GLU A 32 -1.44 -4.34 -0.28
CA GLU A 32 -0.93 -5.70 -0.07
C GLU A 32 0.60 -5.71 0.01
N LYS A 33 1.28 -5.01 -0.91
CA LYS A 33 2.74 -4.96 -0.94
C LYS A 33 3.36 -4.40 0.36
N ILE A 34 2.76 -3.37 0.95
CA ILE A 34 3.27 -2.70 2.17
C ILE A 34 2.83 -3.44 3.45
N LYS A 35 1.80 -4.30 3.37
CA LYS A 35 1.29 -5.06 4.51
C LYS A 35 2.41 -5.89 5.13
N LYS A 36 2.53 -5.82 6.46
CA LYS A 36 3.39 -6.73 7.21
C LYS A 36 2.66 -8.06 7.38
N TYR A 37 3.32 -9.14 7.01
CA TYR A 37 2.79 -10.49 7.12
C TYR A 37 3.34 -11.19 8.36
N THR A 38 2.57 -12.15 8.87
CA THR A 38 2.99 -13.06 9.93
C THR A 38 4.04 -14.02 9.38
N CYS A 39 5.18 -14.13 10.07
CA CYS A 39 6.21 -15.10 9.73
C CYS A 39 5.71 -16.52 10.00
N PRO A 40 5.87 -17.49 9.09
CA PRO A 40 5.49 -18.88 9.34
C PRO A 40 6.40 -19.57 10.38
N ASN A 41 7.62 -19.07 10.59
CA ASN A 41 8.58 -19.67 11.53
C ASN A 41 8.44 -19.10 12.96
N CYS A 42 8.42 -17.77 13.09
CA CYS A 42 8.39 -17.11 14.41
C CYS A 42 7.04 -16.46 14.76
N HIS A 43 6.03 -16.53 13.88
CA HIS A 43 4.67 -15.99 14.05
C HIS A 43 4.54 -14.47 14.31
N TYR A 44 5.64 -13.73 14.39
CA TYR A 44 5.62 -12.27 14.49
C TYR A 44 5.24 -11.60 13.16
N LYS A 45 4.51 -10.48 13.24
CA LYS A 45 4.12 -9.62 12.09
C LYS A 45 5.27 -8.73 11.62
N ALA A 46 6.33 -9.34 11.10
CA ALA A 46 7.55 -8.65 10.69
C ALA A 46 7.93 -8.84 9.22
N VAL A 47 7.31 -9.80 8.51
CA VAL A 47 7.69 -10.13 7.13
C VAL A 47 7.31 -9.00 6.18
N LYS A 48 8.26 -8.61 5.33
CA LYS A 48 8.14 -7.58 4.29
C LYS A 48 8.64 -8.15 2.97
N ARG A 49 8.08 -7.66 1.86
CA ARG A 49 8.53 -8.03 0.51
C ARG A 49 9.85 -7.32 0.18
N VAL A 50 10.91 -8.08 -0.11
CA VAL A 50 12.25 -7.54 -0.44
C VAL A 50 12.44 -7.38 -1.95
N ARG A 51 11.90 -8.30 -2.75
CA ARG A 51 11.97 -8.27 -4.23
C ARG A 51 10.60 -8.49 -4.86
N THR A 52 10.47 -8.09 -6.13
CA THR A 52 9.34 -8.46 -7.00
C THR A 52 9.31 -9.97 -7.17
#